data_AF-A0A1Q4XNK5-F1
#
_entry.id   AF-A0A1Q4XNK5-F1
#
_cell.length_a   1.000
_cell.length_b   1.000
_cell.length_c   1.000
_cell.angle_alpha   90.00
_cell.angle_beta   90.00
_cell.angle_gamma   90.00
#
_symmetry.space_group_name_H-M   'P 1'
#
loop_
_entity.id
_entity.type
_entity.pdbx_description
1 polymer ?
#
loop_
_entity_poly.entity_id
_entity_poly.type
_entity_poly.pdbx_seq_one_letter_code
_entity_poly.pdbx_strand_id
1 'polypeptide(L)'
;MPPSVGWRPPSVSRPRPEDDVTTGVYRSHWMIIPLQVIAVTLVFVALIGPILNTFGAGWVVMMAVAVVFGSLAYALPAWWYGTFGLREDHLVVHGGLAMRSSREVPLSRLQAVDVVRPLLMQVFGMAELHIEMAGGDGSDIRLRCLPRNLAERMRVAVLAHAAGLPGRSPEAPEWPFYRLPFLLLLGALTFRVPVLLSFILLLMLATAGAVFSEYGVIGAVLPLTLGLLRYFWGPLARYTDYYASLSSDGLRLRYGMFQRRMQTVPPGRVQAVRVVEPLLWRALGVARVEANVAGYAGARQGESATLLPVAPRRRAFALVNELFPESEAAYVPLVPNQSPVPSMVGVDERLFVSTRGLFCLVTEIVPVERVQAVRLVAGPLARLTGRMAVDVDTPPGPVRAKASGREAGEARRFLDALVEYGRRARVPSAGTERWATRSTLTRRPGTAGPGPDRPESRPGESRRPRFAEAGAGDRERGGPEPEKPESGGTGVSDAPAGGRAKDRGDTPGC
;
A
#
# COMPACT_ATOMS: atom_id res chain seq x y z
N MET A 1 39.68 2.62 -9.34
CA MET A 1 38.28 2.85 -9.73
C MET A 1 37.69 1.52 -10.18
N PRO A 2 36.60 1.01 -9.59
CA PRO A 2 35.92 -0.14 -10.17
C PRO A 2 35.16 0.29 -11.44
N PRO A 3 35.01 -0.59 -12.44
CA PRO A 3 34.39 -0.25 -13.72
C PRO A 3 32.92 0.12 -13.53
N SER A 4 32.50 1.23 -14.15
CA SER A 4 31.10 1.63 -14.25
C SER A 4 30.34 0.59 -15.07
N VAL A 5 29.63 -0.32 -14.39
CA VAL A 5 28.69 -1.24 -15.02
C VAL A 5 27.56 -0.40 -15.61
N GLY A 6 27.63 -0.13 -16.90
CA GLY A 6 26.56 0.50 -17.66
C GLY A 6 25.32 -0.38 -17.59
N TRP A 7 24.36 0.01 -16.76
CA TRP A 7 23.06 -0.64 -16.69
C TRP A 7 22.34 -0.44 -18.03
N ARG A 8 22.18 -1.51 -18.80
CA ARG A 8 21.25 -1.54 -19.94
C ARG A 8 19.87 -1.90 -19.39
N PRO A 9 18.82 -1.11 -19.63
CA PRO A 9 17.48 -1.50 -19.24
C PRO A 9 17.15 -2.86 -19.88
N PRO A 10 16.45 -3.77 -19.16
CA PRO A 10 16.01 -5.02 -19.74
C PRO A 10 15.17 -4.73 -20.98
N SER A 11 15.44 -5.48 -22.07
CA SER A 11 14.70 -5.34 -23.33
C SER A 11 13.23 -5.67 -23.08
N VAL A 12 12.35 -4.68 -23.24
CA VAL A 12 10.91 -4.89 -23.15
C VAL A 12 10.47 -5.65 -24.40
N SER A 13 10.28 -6.96 -24.27
CA SER A 13 9.76 -7.80 -25.34
C SER A 13 8.29 -7.44 -25.62
N ARG A 14 7.99 -7.05 -26.87
CA ARG A 14 6.60 -6.81 -27.30
C ARG A 14 5.78 -8.11 -27.15
N PRO A 15 4.56 -8.06 -26.61
CA PRO A 15 3.69 -9.24 -26.53
C PRO A 15 3.37 -9.77 -27.94
N ARG A 16 3.37 -11.09 -28.12
CA ARG A 16 3.02 -11.73 -29.40
C ARG A 16 1.49 -11.67 -29.60
N PRO A 17 0.97 -11.64 -30.83
CA PRO A 17 -0.47 -11.56 -31.10
C PRO A 17 -1.29 -12.75 -30.55
N GLU A 18 -0.64 -13.90 -30.32
CA GLU A 18 -1.23 -15.10 -29.70
C GLU A 18 -1.42 -14.96 -28.17
N ASP A 19 -0.83 -13.92 -27.56
CA ASP A 19 -0.92 -13.62 -26.12
C ASP A 19 -2.07 -12.65 -25.78
N ASP A 20 -2.99 -12.39 -26.71
CA ASP A 20 -4.06 -11.41 -26.51
C ASP A 20 -5.14 -11.93 -25.54
N VAL A 21 -5.10 -11.42 -24.31
CA VAL A 21 -6.01 -11.79 -23.23
C VAL A 21 -7.33 -11.01 -23.29
N THR A 22 -7.43 -10.01 -24.17
CA THR A 22 -8.53 -9.03 -24.16
C THR A 22 -9.81 -9.48 -24.83
N THR A 23 -9.80 -10.58 -25.59
CA THR A 23 -10.96 -11.06 -26.36
C THR A 23 -11.37 -12.51 -26.06
N GLY A 24 -10.65 -13.20 -25.17
CA GLY A 24 -10.86 -14.61 -24.86
C GLY A 24 -11.83 -14.86 -23.70
N VAL A 25 -12.61 -15.94 -23.79
CA VAL A 25 -13.32 -16.54 -22.65
C VAL A 25 -12.40 -17.58 -22.01
N TYR A 26 -12.04 -17.35 -20.76
CA TYR A 26 -11.15 -18.21 -19.99
C TYR A 26 -11.92 -18.99 -18.94
N ARG A 27 -11.41 -20.18 -18.62
CA ARG A 27 -11.89 -21.02 -17.52
C ARG A 27 -10.85 -21.05 -16.42
N SER A 28 -11.32 -21.22 -15.19
CA SER A 28 -10.41 -21.54 -14.09
C SER A 28 -9.75 -22.90 -14.38
N HIS A 29 -8.55 -23.11 -13.90
CA HIS A 29 -7.87 -24.38 -14.10
C HIS A 29 -8.57 -25.49 -13.31
N TRP A 30 -8.64 -26.69 -13.87
CA TRP A 30 -9.35 -27.85 -13.31
C TRP A 30 -8.91 -28.21 -11.88
N MET A 31 -7.68 -27.84 -11.50
CA MET A 31 -7.12 -28.11 -10.18
C MET A 31 -7.88 -27.44 -9.01
N ILE A 32 -8.79 -26.51 -9.30
CA ILE A 32 -9.72 -25.99 -8.28
C ILE A 32 -10.61 -27.09 -7.70
N ILE A 33 -10.95 -28.12 -8.49
CA ILE A 33 -11.81 -29.24 -8.09
C ILE A 33 -11.16 -30.10 -7.00
N PRO A 34 -9.99 -30.75 -7.23
CA PRO A 34 -9.37 -31.59 -6.21
C PRO A 34 -9.00 -30.78 -4.96
N LEU A 35 -8.62 -29.51 -5.12
CA LEU A 35 -8.31 -28.64 -3.99
C LEU A 35 -9.53 -28.40 -3.08
N GLN A 36 -10.68 -28.10 -3.68
CA GLN A 36 -11.92 -27.90 -2.94
C GLN A 36 -12.39 -29.19 -2.26
N VAL A 37 -12.32 -30.32 -2.95
CA VAL A 37 -12.69 -31.64 -2.41
C VAL A 37 -11.82 -31.97 -1.19
N ILE A 38 -10.49 -31.87 -1.30
CA ILE A 38 -9.57 -32.14 -0.19
C ILE A 38 -9.85 -31.19 0.99
N ALA A 39 -10.01 -29.88 0.73
CA ALA A 39 -10.24 -28.90 1.79
C ALA A 39 -11.55 -29.18 2.56
N VAL A 40 -12.65 -29.44 1.84
CA VAL A 40 -13.95 -29.75 2.46
C VAL A 40 -13.88 -31.04 3.26
N THR A 41 -13.25 -32.09 2.71
CA THR A 41 -13.07 -33.36 3.42
C THR A 41 -12.20 -33.22 4.66
N LEU A 42 -11.11 -32.45 4.62
CA LEU A 42 -10.27 -32.20 5.80
C LEU A 42 -11.03 -31.43 6.89
N VAL A 43 -11.79 -30.39 6.51
CA VAL A 43 -12.62 -29.63 7.47
C VAL A 43 -13.70 -30.53 8.08
N PHE A 44 -14.35 -31.38 7.27
CA PHE A 44 -15.32 -32.35 7.74
C PHE A 44 -14.71 -33.33 8.75
N VAL A 45 -13.56 -33.93 8.42
CA VAL A 45 -12.87 -34.87 9.30
C VAL A 45 -12.39 -34.18 10.58
N ALA A 46 -11.91 -32.93 10.51
CA ALA A 46 -11.45 -32.21 11.69
C ALA A 46 -12.60 -31.81 12.63
N LEU A 47 -13.75 -31.40 12.09
CA LEU A 47 -14.87 -30.88 12.88
C LEU A 47 -15.85 -31.98 13.34
N ILE A 48 -16.22 -32.88 12.42
CA ILE A 48 -17.26 -33.90 12.62
C ILE A 48 -16.63 -35.28 12.87
N GLY A 49 -15.41 -35.52 12.38
CA GLY A 49 -14.71 -36.79 12.58
C GLY A 49 -14.57 -37.23 14.04
N PRO A 50 -14.21 -36.35 15.01
CA PRO A 50 -14.12 -36.75 16.42
C PRO A 50 -15.45 -37.25 17.00
N ILE A 51 -16.57 -36.64 16.57
CA ILE A 51 -17.91 -37.05 16.97
C ILE A 51 -18.25 -38.39 16.33
N LEU A 52 -18.05 -38.55 15.02
CA LEU A 52 -18.31 -39.81 14.32
C LEU A 52 -17.45 -40.96 14.83
N ASN A 53 -16.22 -40.69 15.28
CA ASN A 53 -15.32 -41.69 15.82
C ASN A 53 -15.86 -42.34 17.11
N THR A 54 -16.76 -41.67 17.85
CA THR A 54 -17.48 -42.28 18.98
C THR A 54 -18.39 -43.45 18.57
N PHE A 55 -18.83 -43.48 17.31
CA PHE A 55 -19.62 -44.56 16.72
C PHE A 55 -18.75 -45.60 15.99
N GLY A 56 -17.43 -45.38 15.91
CA GLY A 56 -16.44 -46.25 15.28
C GLY A 56 -15.83 -45.67 14.00
N ALA A 57 -14.59 -46.07 13.71
CA ALA A 57 -13.80 -45.56 12.58
C ALA A 57 -14.46 -45.82 11.20
N GLY A 58 -15.24 -46.90 11.07
CA GLY A 58 -15.97 -47.22 9.84
C GLY A 58 -16.95 -46.11 9.42
N TRP A 59 -17.63 -45.48 10.39
CA TRP A 59 -18.55 -44.36 10.13
C TRP A 59 -17.82 -43.12 9.63
N VAL A 60 -16.63 -42.82 10.19
CA VAL A 60 -15.79 -41.71 9.75
C VAL A 60 -15.39 -41.90 8.29
N VAL A 61 -14.91 -43.10 7.93
CA VAL A 61 -14.51 -43.41 6.55
C VAL A 61 -15.70 -43.34 5.59
N MET A 62 -16.83 -43.96 5.94
CA MET A 62 -18.01 -43.98 5.08
C MET A 62 -18.53 -42.56 4.81
N MET A 63 -18.63 -41.72 5.84
CA MET A 63 -19.06 -40.33 5.69
C MET A 63 -18.02 -39.47 4.96
N ALA A 64 -16.72 -39.65 5.21
CA ALA A 64 -15.68 -38.95 4.47
C ALA A 64 -15.74 -39.26 2.97
N VAL A 65 -15.97 -40.53 2.61
CA VAL A 65 -16.18 -40.96 1.22
C VAL A 65 -17.43 -40.29 0.63
N ALA A 66 -18.55 -40.27 1.36
CA ALA A 66 -19.76 -39.57 0.92
C ALA A 66 -19.52 -38.06 0.69
N VAL A 67 -18.75 -37.40 1.56
CA VAL A 67 -18.36 -35.99 1.42
C VAL A 67 -17.46 -35.78 0.19
N VAL A 68 -16.53 -36.68 -0.09
CA VAL A 68 -15.71 -36.63 -1.32
C VAL A 68 -16.58 -36.70 -2.56
N PHE A 69 -17.49 -37.68 -2.64
CA PHE A 69 -18.39 -37.80 -3.80
C PHE A 69 -19.36 -36.63 -3.93
N GLY A 70 -19.96 -36.18 -2.82
CA GLY A 70 -20.86 -35.03 -2.82
C GLY A 70 -20.17 -33.73 -3.23
N SER A 71 -18.96 -33.48 -2.72
CA SER A 71 -18.16 -32.31 -3.11
C SER A 71 -17.71 -32.38 -4.57
N LEU A 72 -17.38 -33.56 -5.09
CA LEU A 72 -17.06 -33.76 -6.50
C LEU A 72 -18.28 -33.52 -7.40
N ALA A 73 -19.44 -34.05 -7.02
CA ALA A 73 -20.71 -33.87 -7.73
C ALA A 73 -21.14 -32.40 -7.81
N TYR A 74 -20.74 -31.58 -6.83
CA TYR A 74 -20.92 -30.14 -6.87
C TYR A 74 -19.83 -29.41 -7.66
N ALA A 75 -18.55 -29.71 -7.40
CA ALA A 75 -17.41 -28.96 -7.93
C ALA A 75 -17.23 -29.15 -9.44
N LEU A 76 -17.52 -30.33 -9.99
CA LEU A 76 -17.40 -30.61 -11.42
C LEU A 76 -18.35 -29.74 -12.27
N PRO A 77 -19.68 -29.75 -12.03
CA PRO A 77 -20.58 -28.86 -12.74
C PRO A 77 -20.29 -27.37 -12.47
N ALA A 78 -19.98 -27.00 -11.22
CA ALA A 78 -19.66 -25.61 -10.89
C ALA A 78 -18.43 -25.08 -11.66
N TRP A 79 -17.40 -25.92 -11.84
CA TRP A 79 -16.23 -25.60 -12.65
C TRP A 79 -16.57 -25.51 -14.15
N TRP A 80 -17.38 -26.45 -14.66
CA TRP A 80 -17.76 -26.49 -16.08
C TRP A 80 -18.50 -25.22 -16.55
N TYR A 81 -19.39 -24.69 -15.71
CA TYR A 81 -20.16 -23.49 -16.00
C TYR A 81 -19.45 -22.18 -15.59
N GLY A 82 -18.31 -22.26 -14.90
CA GLY A 82 -17.55 -21.10 -14.45
C GLY A 82 -16.62 -20.56 -15.54
N THR A 83 -17.03 -19.48 -16.21
CA THR A 83 -16.24 -18.80 -17.25
C THR A 83 -16.07 -17.33 -16.92
N PHE A 84 -14.93 -16.76 -17.29
CA PHE A 84 -14.66 -15.33 -17.17
C PHE A 84 -14.00 -14.81 -18.44
N GLY A 85 -14.26 -13.56 -18.81
CA GLY A 85 -13.69 -12.95 -20.01
C GLY A 85 -13.61 -11.44 -19.90
N LEU A 86 -12.70 -10.86 -20.66
CA LEU A 86 -12.64 -9.42 -20.89
C LEU A 86 -13.44 -9.11 -22.16
N ARG A 87 -14.34 -8.12 -22.09
CA ARG A 87 -15.16 -7.68 -23.22
C ARG A 87 -15.08 -6.17 -23.31
N GLU A 88 -14.26 -5.66 -24.23
CA GLU A 88 -14.02 -4.22 -24.41
C GLU A 88 -13.73 -3.55 -23.05
N ASP A 89 -14.67 -2.78 -22.50
CA ASP A 89 -14.54 -2.05 -21.24
C ASP A 89 -15.07 -2.78 -20.00
N HIS A 90 -15.49 -4.05 -20.12
CA HIS A 90 -16.13 -4.80 -19.05
C HIS A 90 -15.44 -6.15 -18.78
N LEU A 91 -15.18 -6.45 -17.51
CA LEU A 91 -14.87 -7.79 -17.04
C LEU A 91 -16.18 -8.53 -16.75
N VAL A 92 -16.43 -9.62 -17.48
CA VAL A 92 -17.63 -10.44 -17.30
C VAL A 92 -17.26 -11.74 -16.61
N VAL A 93 -17.91 -12.01 -15.47
CA VAL A 93 -17.74 -13.24 -14.70
C VAL A 93 -19.08 -13.98 -14.68
N HIS A 94 -19.09 -15.18 -15.25
CA HIS A 94 -20.22 -16.09 -15.23
C HIS A 94 -20.00 -17.19 -14.19
N GLY A 95 -21.01 -17.48 -13.39
CA GLY A 95 -20.98 -18.56 -12.43
C GLY A 95 -22.36 -18.98 -11.94
N GLY A 96 -22.38 -19.97 -11.07
CA GLY A 96 -23.61 -20.52 -10.50
C GLY A 96 -24.08 -21.78 -11.22
N LEU A 97 -24.42 -22.80 -10.43
CA LEU A 97 -24.82 -24.12 -10.93
C LEU A 97 -26.33 -24.20 -11.18
N ALA A 98 -27.13 -23.83 -10.17
CA ALA A 98 -28.59 -23.83 -10.25
C ALA A 98 -29.15 -22.46 -10.65
N MET A 99 -28.58 -21.39 -10.12
CA MET A 99 -28.95 -20.00 -10.44
C MET A 99 -27.80 -19.36 -11.21
N ARG A 100 -27.99 -19.07 -12.49
CA ARG A 100 -26.97 -18.43 -13.33
C ARG A 100 -26.77 -16.99 -12.85
N SER A 101 -25.57 -16.65 -12.45
CA SER A 101 -25.15 -15.30 -12.08
C SER A 101 -24.15 -14.80 -13.11
N SER A 102 -24.51 -13.72 -13.80
CA SER A 102 -23.58 -12.95 -14.62
C SER A 102 -23.28 -11.66 -13.89
N ARG A 103 -21.99 -11.39 -13.64
CA ARG A 103 -21.54 -10.13 -13.06
C ARG A 103 -20.67 -9.42 -14.08
N GLU A 104 -21.15 -8.26 -14.53
CA GLU A 104 -20.42 -7.39 -15.44
C GLU A 104 -19.82 -6.24 -14.65
N VAL A 105 -18.51 -6.08 -14.75
CA VAL A 105 -17.75 -5.08 -14.03
C VAL A 105 -17.11 -4.12 -15.01
N PRO A 106 -17.49 -2.84 -15.00
CA PRO A 106 -16.81 -1.85 -15.82
C PRO A 106 -15.37 -1.66 -15.33
N LEU A 107 -14.41 -1.74 -16.25
CA LEU A 107 -12.97 -1.58 -15.98
C LEU A 107 -12.64 -0.16 -15.49
N SER A 108 -13.49 0.83 -15.77
CA SER A 108 -13.38 2.19 -15.24
C SER A 108 -13.57 2.29 -13.72
N ARG A 109 -14.25 1.31 -13.09
CA ARG A 109 -14.38 1.23 -11.62
C ARG A 109 -13.25 0.45 -10.97
N LEU A 110 -12.32 -0.09 -11.73
CA LEU A 110 -11.24 -0.89 -11.19
C LEU A 110 -10.20 -0.01 -10.50
N GLN A 111 -9.87 -0.31 -9.24
CA GLN A 111 -8.90 0.45 -8.45
C GLN A 111 -7.56 -0.24 -8.34
N ALA A 112 -7.56 -1.55 -8.07
CA ALA A 112 -6.36 -2.34 -7.86
C ALA A 112 -6.53 -3.78 -8.38
N VAL A 113 -5.43 -4.33 -8.88
CA VAL A 113 -5.33 -5.73 -9.31
C VAL A 113 -4.10 -6.37 -8.69
N ASP A 114 -4.33 -7.34 -7.80
CA ASP A 114 -3.28 -8.11 -7.15
C ASP A 114 -3.27 -9.56 -7.67
N VAL A 115 -2.09 -10.12 -7.87
CA VAL A 115 -1.91 -11.55 -8.18
C VAL A 115 -1.44 -12.26 -6.92
N VAL A 116 -2.33 -12.95 -6.21
CA VAL A 116 -2.00 -13.65 -4.96
C VAL A 116 -1.63 -15.10 -5.28
N ARG A 117 -0.54 -15.62 -4.70
CA ARG A 117 -0.08 -17.00 -4.93
C ARG A 117 0.17 -17.73 -3.63
N PRO A 118 -0.87 -18.16 -2.89
CA PRO A 118 -0.69 -18.96 -1.68
C PRO A 118 0.24 -20.15 -1.95
N LEU A 119 1.00 -20.58 -0.94
CA LEU A 119 1.98 -21.69 -1.02
C LEU A 119 1.54 -22.86 -1.89
N LEU A 120 0.33 -23.35 -1.64
CA LEU A 120 -0.22 -24.48 -2.35
C LEU A 120 -0.34 -24.19 -3.85
N MET A 121 -0.86 -23.02 -4.22
CA MET A 121 -0.90 -22.57 -5.61
C MET A 121 0.51 -22.36 -6.20
N GLN A 122 1.48 -21.89 -5.41
CA GLN A 122 2.86 -21.72 -5.88
C GLN A 122 3.50 -23.05 -6.29
N VAL A 123 3.31 -24.11 -5.50
CA VAL A 123 3.83 -25.46 -5.82
C VAL A 123 3.25 -25.97 -7.14
N PHE A 124 1.98 -25.68 -7.40
CA PHE A 124 1.28 -26.12 -8.60
C PHE A 124 1.34 -25.13 -9.78
N GLY A 125 2.09 -24.01 -9.67
CA GLY A 125 2.20 -23.02 -10.75
C GLY A 125 0.93 -22.16 -10.98
N MET A 126 0.06 -22.10 -9.98
CA MET A 126 -1.23 -21.43 -10.00
C MET A 126 -1.21 -20.06 -9.29
N ALA A 127 -2.21 -19.23 -9.57
CA ALA A 127 -2.40 -17.93 -8.96
C ALA A 127 -3.90 -17.58 -8.81
N GLU A 128 -4.21 -16.71 -7.87
CA GLU A 128 -5.50 -16.05 -7.68
C GLU A 128 -5.36 -14.58 -8.13
N LEU A 129 -6.22 -14.12 -9.03
CA LEU A 129 -6.30 -12.73 -9.44
C LEU A 129 -7.37 -12.03 -8.60
N HIS A 130 -6.95 -11.01 -7.87
CA HIS A 130 -7.79 -10.25 -6.95
C HIS A 130 -8.04 -8.87 -7.55
N ILE A 131 -9.30 -8.54 -7.76
CA ILE A 131 -9.71 -7.31 -8.43
C ILE A 131 -10.57 -6.52 -7.45
N GLU A 132 -10.11 -5.32 -7.13
CA GLU A 132 -10.80 -4.40 -6.23
C GLU A 132 -11.46 -3.28 -7.04
N MET A 133 -12.76 -3.10 -6.86
CA MET A 133 -13.54 -2.06 -7.52
C MET A 133 -13.88 -0.92 -6.56
N ALA A 134 -14.09 0.26 -7.13
CA ALA A 134 -14.59 1.42 -6.42
C ALA A 134 -16.05 1.21 -6.00
N GLY A 135 -16.31 1.30 -4.69
CA GLY A 135 -17.65 1.37 -4.10
C GLY A 135 -17.98 0.23 -3.13
N GLY A 136 -17.91 0.51 -1.83
CA GLY A 136 -18.52 -0.26 -0.75
C GLY A 136 -17.98 -1.69 -0.50
N ASP A 137 -18.33 -2.25 0.66
CA ASP A 137 -18.02 -3.64 1.02
C ASP A 137 -18.70 -4.62 0.05
N GLY A 138 -17.93 -5.54 -0.55
CA GLY A 138 -18.42 -6.54 -1.52
C GLY A 138 -17.98 -6.31 -2.97
N SER A 139 -17.20 -5.26 -3.23
CA SER A 139 -16.61 -4.90 -4.52
C SER A 139 -15.31 -5.65 -4.88
N ASP A 140 -15.01 -6.72 -4.15
CA ASP A 140 -13.85 -7.61 -4.35
C ASP A 140 -14.27 -8.82 -5.21
N ILE A 141 -13.64 -8.96 -6.39
CA ILE A 141 -13.73 -10.16 -7.23
C ILE A 141 -12.43 -10.93 -7.16
N ARG A 142 -12.54 -12.22 -6.81
CA ARG A 142 -11.40 -13.15 -6.79
C ARG A 142 -11.58 -14.23 -7.84
N LEU A 143 -10.73 -14.18 -8.85
CA LEU A 143 -10.62 -15.24 -9.84
C LEU A 143 -9.55 -16.23 -9.37
N ARG A 144 -9.97 -17.43 -8.95
CA ARG A 144 -9.09 -18.45 -8.36
C ARG A 144 -8.53 -19.40 -9.42
N CYS A 145 -7.35 -19.95 -9.13
CA CYS A 145 -6.73 -21.02 -9.93
C CYS A 145 -6.53 -20.64 -11.40
N LEU A 146 -5.88 -19.51 -11.67
CA LEU A 146 -5.37 -19.17 -12.99
C LEU A 146 -3.91 -19.65 -13.11
N PRO A 147 -3.49 -20.16 -14.27
CA PRO A 147 -2.08 -20.43 -14.52
C PRO A 147 -1.28 -19.12 -14.42
N ARG A 148 -0.08 -19.18 -13.84
CA ARG A 148 0.75 -18.01 -13.53
C ARG A 148 0.85 -16.98 -14.67
N ASN A 149 1.21 -17.45 -15.86
CA ASN A 149 1.46 -16.56 -17.01
C ASN A 149 0.17 -15.87 -17.46
N LEU A 150 -0.97 -16.56 -17.37
CA LEU A 150 -2.28 -15.97 -17.66
C LEU A 150 -2.66 -14.92 -16.62
N ALA A 151 -2.42 -15.17 -15.33
CA ALA A 151 -2.71 -14.19 -14.28
C ALA A 151 -1.86 -12.92 -14.39
N GLU A 152 -0.56 -13.05 -14.70
CA GLU A 152 0.32 -11.90 -14.96
C GLU A 152 -0.14 -11.12 -16.20
N ARG A 153 -0.48 -11.80 -17.31
CA ARG A 153 -1.00 -11.15 -18.52
C ARG A 153 -2.36 -10.48 -18.32
N MET A 154 -3.30 -11.16 -17.64
CA MET A 154 -4.60 -10.61 -17.25
C MET A 154 -4.41 -9.32 -16.45
N ARG A 155 -3.50 -9.30 -15.47
CA ARG A 155 -3.21 -8.11 -14.68
C ARG A 155 -2.73 -6.95 -15.55
N VAL A 156 -1.80 -7.19 -16.46
CA VAL A 156 -1.30 -6.15 -17.38
C VAL A 156 -2.41 -5.65 -18.29
N ALA A 157 -3.18 -6.55 -18.90
CA ALA A 157 -4.29 -6.21 -19.79
C ALA A 157 -5.36 -5.38 -19.07
N VAL A 158 -5.78 -5.82 -17.89
CA VAL A 158 -6.80 -5.16 -17.06
C VAL A 158 -6.33 -3.77 -16.60
N LEU A 159 -5.07 -3.63 -16.17
CA LEU A 159 -4.51 -2.33 -15.75
C LEU A 159 -4.32 -1.37 -16.93
N ALA A 160 -3.84 -1.87 -18.08
CA ALA A 160 -3.69 -1.05 -19.28
C ALA A 160 -5.06 -0.52 -19.75
N HIS A 161 -6.07 -1.38 -19.74
CA HIS A 161 -7.43 -1.02 -20.12
C HIS A 161 -8.08 -0.04 -19.15
N ALA A 162 -7.91 -0.25 -17.84
CA ALA A 162 -8.35 0.70 -16.81
C ALA A 162 -7.67 2.08 -16.94
N ALA A 163 -6.46 2.14 -17.50
CA ALA A 163 -5.76 3.38 -17.79
C ALA A 163 -6.17 4.04 -19.14
N GLY A 164 -7.11 3.45 -19.89
CA GLY A 164 -7.49 3.92 -21.23
C GLY A 164 -6.38 3.76 -22.26
N LEU A 165 -5.36 2.95 -21.97
CA LEU A 165 -4.27 2.65 -22.87
C LEU A 165 -4.62 1.37 -23.64
N PRO A 166 -4.28 1.27 -24.94
CA PRO A 166 -4.37 -0.01 -25.63
C PRO A 166 -3.54 -1.04 -24.86
N GLY A 167 -4.10 -2.24 -24.63
CA GLY A 167 -3.58 -3.34 -23.78
C GLY A 167 -2.17 -3.86 -24.10
N ARG A 168 -1.41 -3.14 -24.92
CA ARG A 168 -0.05 -3.41 -25.41
C ARG A 168 0.98 -2.37 -24.91
N SER A 169 0.61 -1.46 -24.00
CA SER A 169 1.56 -0.50 -23.46
C SER A 169 2.62 -1.22 -22.60
N PRO A 170 3.92 -1.00 -22.85
CA PRO A 170 4.99 -1.63 -22.09
C PRO A 170 4.88 -1.25 -20.62
N GLU A 171 5.05 -2.23 -19.73
CA GLU A 171 5.11 -2.00 -18.29
C GLU A 171 6.19 -0.94 -18.00
N ALA A 172 5.80 0.12 -17.29
CA ALA A 172 6.69 1.24 -17.00
C ALA A 172 8.01 0.76 -16.37
N PRO A 173 9.16 1.36 -16.75
CA PRO A 173 10.45 1.01 -16.16
C PRO A 173 10.40 1.08 -14.62
N GLU A 174 11.02 0.08 -13.98
CA GLU A 174 11.16 0.01 -12.52
C GLU A 174 12.62 0.23 -12.12
N TRP A 175 12.84 1.14 -11.17
CA TRP A 175 14.13 1.35 -10.53
C TRP A 175 14.11 0.80 -9.10
N PRO A 176 15.10 -0.03 -8.72
CA PRO A 176 15.13 -0.63 -7.41
C PRO A 176 15.42 0.43 -6.34
N PHE A 177 14.50 0.61 -5.38
CA PHE A 177 14.68 1.59 -4.30
C PHE A 177 15.20 0.93 -3.03
N TYR A 178 14.52 -0.12 -2.55
CA TYR A 178 14.86 -0.77 -1.30
C TYR A 178 14.45 -2.25 -1.30
N ARG A 179 15.37 -3.11 -0.88
CA ARG A 179 15.10 -4.53 -0.57
C ARG A 179 15.24 -4.71 0.92
N LEU A 180 14.23 -5.32 1.54
CA LEU A 180 14.27 -5.59 2.98
C LEU A 180 15.18 -6.80 3.25
N PRO A 181 16.27 -6.64 4.02
CA PRO A 181 17.06 -7.78 4.44
C PRO A 181 16.27 -8.62 5.46
N PHE A 182 16.27 -9.93 5.28
CA PHE A 182 15.55 -10.87 6.15
C PHE A 182 15.96 -10.74 7.62
N LEU A 183 17.26 -10.59 7.90
CA LEU A 183 17.79 -10.42 9.26
C LEU A 183 17.31 -9.11 9.91
N LEU A 184 17.15 -8.04 9.13
CA LEU A 184 16.64 -6.77 9.65
C LEU A 184 15.15 -6.89 10.01
N LEU A 185 14.36 -7.60 9.20
CA LEU A 185 12.98 -7.92 9.52
C LEU A 185 12.89 -8.73 10.82
N LEU A 186 13.66 -9.82 10.91
CA LEU A 186 13.68 -10.68 12.09
C LEU A 186 14.09 -9.91 13.36
N GLY A 187 15.19 -9.16 13.30
CA GLY A 187 15.65 -8.32 14.41
C GLY A 187 14.60 -7.29 14.81
N ALA A 188 14.01 -6.59 13.84
CA ALA A 188 12.99 -5.59 14.11
C ALA A 188 11.74 -6.20 14.79
N LEU A 189 11.30 -7.40 14.39
CA LEU A 189 10.21 -8.10 15.09
C LEU A 189 10.59 -8.50 16.52
N THR A 190 11.80 -9.03 16.72
CA THR A 190 12.29 -9.46 18.05
C THR A 190 12.46 -8.30 19.02
N PHE A 191 12.95 -7.15 18.55
CA PHE A 191 13.19 -5.95 19.38
C PHE A 191 11.93 -5.11 19.63
N ARG A 192 10.73 -5.70 19.60
CA ARG A 192 9.52 -5.02 20.10
C ARG A 192 9.35 -5.27 21.59
N VAL A 193 9.04 -4.21 22.34
CA VAL A 193 8.91 -4.27 23.80
C VAL A 193 7.89 -5.33 24.26
N PRO A 194 6.68 -5.43 23.66
CA PRO A 194 5.72 -6.48 24.05
C PRO A 194 6.26 -7.89 23.84
N VAL A 195 7.00 -8.12 22.76
CA VAL A 195 7.59 -9.43 22.43
C VAL A 195 8.66 -9.81 23.45
N LEU A 196 9.57 -8.89 23.75
CA LEU A 196 10.62 -9.11 24.75
C LEU A 196 10.01 -9.38 26.13
N LEU A 197 9.00 -8.61 26.54
CA LEU A 197 8.33 -8.79 27.82
C LEU A 197 7.58 -10.13 27.89
N SER A 198 6.87 -10.52 26.82
CA SER A 198 6.23 -11.83 26.74
C SER A 198 7.24 -12.98 26.75
N PHE A 199 8.40 -12.82 26.12
CA PHE A 199 9.46 -13.82 26.14
C PHE A 199 10.12 -13.94 27.52
N ILE A 200 10.35 -12.82 28.22
CA ILE A 200 10.85 -12.81 29.60
C ILE A 200 9.83 -13.47 30.53
N LEU A 201 8.54 -13.14 30.40
CA LEU A 201 7.47 -13.77 31.18
C LEU A 201 7.40 -15.27 30.91
N LEU A 202 7.52 -15.69 29.65
CA LEU A 202 7.56 -17.10 29.26
C LEU A 202 8.73 -17.83 29.94
N LEU A 203 9.93 -17.23 29.91
CA LEU A 203 11.11 -17.80 30.55
C LEU A 203 10.95 -17.87 32.08
N MET A 204 10.39 -16.82 32.69
CA MET A 204 10.13 -16.76 34.13
C MET A 204 9.14 -17.85 34.56
N LEU A 205 8.03 -18.01 33.83
CA LEU A 205 7.06 -19.09 34.05
C LEU A 205 7.70 -20.46 33.87
N ALA A 206 8.40 -20.70 32.76
CA ALA A 206 9.06 -21.99 32.50
C ALA A 206 10.07 -22.35 33.59
N THR A 207 10.85 -21.37 34.06
CA THR A 207 11.82 -21.56 35.15
C THR A 207 11.12 -21.84 36.47
N ALA A 208 10.06 -21.10 36.81
CA ALA A 208 9.26 -21.36 38.01
C ALA A 208 8.64 -22.77 37.98
N GLY A 209 8.03 -23.17 36.86
CA GLY A 209 7.48 -24.52 36.71
C GLY A 209 8.53 -25.61 36.89
N ALA A 210 9.75 -25.40 36.38
CA ALA A 210 10.86 -26.34 36.56
C ALA A 210 11.39 -26.39 38.00
N VAL A 211 11.51 -25.24 38.68
CA VAL A 211 12.05 -25.14 40.05
C VAL A 211 11.06 -25.69 41.07
N PHE A 212 9.77 -25.34 40.95
CA PHE A 212 8.72 -25.75 41.89
C PHE A 212 8.06 -27.09 41.52
N SER A 213 8.43 -27.68 40.38
CA SER A 213 7.81 -28.91 39.83
C SER A 213 6.29 -28.81 39.66
N GLU A 214 5.78 -27.60 39.42
CA GLU A 214 4.36 -27.33 39.20
C GLU A 214 3.99 -27.48 37.71
N TYR A 215 3.43 -28.63 37.33
CA TYR A 215 2.95 -28.86 35.97
C TYR A 215 1.77 -27.95 35.57
N GLY A 216 1.09 -27.32 36.53
CA GLY A 216 0.02 -26.35 36.28
C GLY A 216 0.47 -25.16 35.42
N VAL A 217 1.76 -24.84 35.43
CA VAL A 217 2.35 -23.76 34.63
C VAL A 217 2.23 -23.99 33.12
N ILE A 218 2.09 -25.25 32.69
CA ILE A 218 1.85 -25.61 31.28
C ILE A 218 0.59 -24.90 30.74
N GLY A 219 -0.43 -24.71 31.58
CA GLY A 219 -1.66 -24.00 31.23
C GLY A 219 -1.44 -22.53 30.85
N ALA A 220 -0.41 -21.87 31.37
CA ALA A 220 -0.04 -20.50 31.03
C ALA A 220 1.01 -20.43 29.90
N VAL A 221 1.97 -21.36 29.90
CA VAL A 221 3.06 -21.43 28.92
C VAL A 221 2.52 -21.73 27.52
N LEU A 222 1.58 -22.67 27.37
CA LEU A 222 1.04 -23.06 26.07
C LEU A 222 0.33 -21.91 25.32
N PRO A 223 -0.64 -21.17 25.90
CA PRO A 223 -1.25 -20.05 25.20
C PRO A 223 -0.27 -18.90 24.95
N LEU A 224 0.69 -18.67 25.86
CA LEU A 224 1.70 -17.63 25.69
C LEU A 224 2.65 -17.93 24.52
N THR A 225 3.13 -19.17 24.42
CA THR A 225 3.96 -19.64 23.29
C THR A 225 3.21 -19.60 21.97
N LEU A 226 1.96 -20.06 21.92
CA LEU A 226 1.12 -19.98 20.73
C LEU A 226 0.83 -18.53 20.33
N GLY A 227 0.60 -17.65 21.30
CA GLY A 227 0.43 -16.21 21.09
C GLY A 227 1.66 -15.56 20.48
N LEU A 228 2.85 -15.84 21.03
CA LEU A 228 4.14 -15.38 20.50
C LEU A 228 4.37 -15.92 19.08
N LEU A 229 4.18 -17.21 18.85
CA LEU A 229 4.35 -17.84 17.54
C LEU A 229 3.42 -17.20 16.51
N ARG A 230 2.14 -16.99 16.86
CA ARG A 230 1.16 -16.32 15.98
C ARG A 230 1.54 -14.87 15.68
N TYR A 231 2.05 -14.13 16.67
CA TYR A 231 2.51 -12.76 16.50
C TYR A 231 3.70 -12.66 15.53
N PHE A 232 4.68 -13.57 15.64
CA PHE A 232 5.83 -13.61 14.75
C PHE A 232 5.47 -14.08 13.34
N TRP A 233 4.64 -15.12 13.23
CA TRP A 233 4.36 -15.78 11.96
C TRP A 233 3.69 -14.85 10.94
N GLY A 234 2.72 -14.03 11.38
CA GLY A 234 1.94 -13.16 10.49
C GLY A 234 2.80 -12.17 9.68
N PRO A 235 3.54 -11.25 10.34
CA PRO A 235 4.37 -10.29 9.64
C PRO A 235 5.57 -10.94 8.94
N LEU A 236 6.12 -12.04 9.48
CA LEU A 236 7.21 -12.76 8.83
C LEU A 236 6.75 -13.35 7.48
N ALA A 237 5.64 -14.07 7.44
CA ALA A 237 5.09 -14.61 6.19
C ALA A 237 4.67 -13.51 5.19
N ARG A 238 4.28 -12.32 5.69
CA ARG A 238 3.84 -11.18 4.88
C ARG A 238 4.98 -10.36 4.28
N TYR A 239 6.01 -10.03 5.06
CA TYR A 239 7.06 -9.08 4.66
C TYR A 239 8.39 -9.74 4.26
N THR A 240 8.43 -11.07 4.26
CA THR A 240 9.51 -11.82 3.61
C THR A 240 9.56 -11.50 2.11
N ASP A 241 10.79 -11.43 1.58
CA ASP A 241 11.08 -10.99 0.20
C ASP A 241 10.45 -9.63 -0.19
N TYR A 242 10.30 -8.75 0.79
CA TYR A 242 9.80 -7.40 0.54
C TYR A 242 10.77 -6.59 -0.34
N TYR A 243 10.23 -5.97 -1.37
CA TYR A 243 10.93 -5.17 -2.37
C TYR A 243 10.10 -3.95 -2.76
N ALA A 244 10.72 -2.77 -2.67
CA ALA A 244 10.16 -1.51 -3.12
C ALA A 244 10.94 -1.00 -4.33
N SER A 245 10.22 -0.68 -5.41
CA SER A 245 10.77 -0.09 -6.62
C SER A 245 10.02 1.18 -6.97
N LEU A 246 10.75 2.19 -7.42
CA LEU A 246 10.18 3.41 -7.98
C LEU A 246 9.91 3.15 -9.46
N SER A 247 8.75 3.55 -9.94
CA SER A 247 8.40 3.52 -11.36
C SER A 247 7.96 4.91 -11.78
N SER A 248 7.94 5.18 -13.10
CA SER A 248 7.19 6.33 -13.59
C SER A 248 5.73 6.26 -13.18
N ASP A 249 5.26 5.04 -12.85
CA ASP A 249 3.92 4.73 -12.37
C ASP A 249 3.72 4.83 -10.83
N GLY A 250 4.75 5.26 -10.09
CA GLY A 250 4.72 5.47 -8.65
C GLY A 250 5.46 4.38 -7.88
N LEU A 251 5.21 4.27 -6.59
CA LEU A 251 5.90 3.32 -5.72
C LEU A 251 5.28 1.93 -5.85
N ARG A 252 6.03 1.00 -6.43
CA ARG A 252 5.62 -0.41 -6.57
C ARG A 252 6.18 -1.22 -5.41
N LEU A 253 5.27 -1.85 -4.67
CA LEU A 253 5.55 -2.69 -3.50
C LEU A 253 5.34 -4.15 -3.89
N ARG A 254 6.34 -4.98 -3.64
CA ARG A 254 6.28 -6.43 -3.82
C ARG A 254 6.60 -7.10 -2.50
N TYR A 255 5.74 -7.97 -2.00
CA TYR A 255 5.99 -8.63 -0.72
C TYR A 255 5.26 -9.97 -0.60
N GLY A 256 5.78 -10.83 0.29
CA GLY A 256 5.18 -12.10 0.71
C GLY A 256 5.94 -13.31 0.18
N MET A 257 6.45 -14.15 1.09
CA MET A 257 7.07 -15.44 0.78
C MET A 257 6.08 -16.42 0.15
N PHE A 258 4.83 -16.34 0.60
CA PHE A 258 3.76 -17.28 0.23
C PHE A 258 2.62 -16.63 -0.51
N GLN A 259 2.64 -15.32 -0.74
CA GLN A 259 1.60 -14.58 -1.44
C GLN A 259 2.30 -13.40 -2.09
N ARG A 260 2.79 -13.56 -3.33
CA ARG A 260 3.48 -12.48 -4.06
C ARG A 260 2.51 -11.34 -4.41
N ARG A 261 2.19 -10.47 -3.48
CA ARG A 261 1.35 -9.28 -3.76
C ARG A 261 2.19 -8.23 -4.47
N MET A 262 1.58 -7.52 -5.42
CA MET A 262 2.24 -6.42 -6.14
C MET A 262 1.28 -5.24 -6.21
N GLN A 263 1.56 -4.25 -5.38
CA GLN A 263 0.73 -3.06 -5.23
C GLN A 263 1.46 -1.85 -5.80
N THR A 264 0.77 -1.02 -6.57
CA THR A 264 1.30 0.27 -7.04
C THR A 264 0.61 1.39 -6.30
N VAL A 265 1.38 2.22 -5.61
CA VAL A 265 0.92 3.40 -4.89
C VAL A 265 1.37 4.64 -5.68
N PRO A 266 0.47 5.31 -6.40
CA PRO A 266 0.82 6.56 -7.09
C PRO A 266 1.13 7.67 -6.09
N PRO A 267 2.19 8.47 -6.28
CA PRO A 267 2.59 9.51 -5.34
C PRO A 267 1.52 10.60 -5.15
N GLY A 268 0.78 10.95 -6.22
CA GLY A 268 -0.34 11.90 -6.15
C GLY A 268 -1.52 11.40 -5.31
N ARG A 269 -1.62 10.10 -5.03
CA ARG A 269 -2.63 9.54 -4.12
C ARG A 269 -2.18 9.50 -2.66
N VAL A 270 -0.92 9.77 -2.34
CA VAL A 270 -0.39 9.74 -0.97
C VAL A 270 -0.76 11.01 -0.22
N GLN A 271 -1.74 10.96 0.66
CA GLN A 271 -2.30 12.14 1.34
C GLN A 271 -1.46 12.58 2.54
N ALA A 272 -0.89 11.63 3.26
CA ALA A 272 -0.07 11.88 4.44
C ALA A 272 0.87 10.70 4.67
N VAL A 273 2.02 10.95 5.30
CA VAL A 273 3.01 9.92 5.63
C VAL A 273 3.31 9.95 7.12
N ARG A 274 3.50 8.77 7.70
CA ARG A 274 3.78 8.55 9.11
C ARG A 274 4.98 7.66 9.26
N VAL A 275 6.00 8.17 9.96
CA VAL A 275 7.22 7.44 10.31
C VAL A 275 7.12 7.04 11.78
N VAL A 276 7.23 5.74 12.06
CA VAL A 276 7.12 5.18 13.41
C VAL A 276 8.47 4.60 13.82
N GLU A 277 9.04 5.12 14.90
CA GLU A 277 10.31 4.72 15.50
C GLU A 277 10.07 4.23 16.95
N PRO A 278 9.80 2.93 17.16
CA PRO A 278 9.75 2.33 18.50
C PRO A 278 11.07 2.54 19.28
N LEU A 279 11.04 2.53 20.61
CA LEU A 279 12.18 2.87 21.48
C LEU A 279 13.48 2.14 21.09
N LEU A 280 13.42 0.82 20.99
CA LEU A 280 14.56 -0.03 20.66
C LEU A 280 14.99 0.16 19.19
N TRP A 281 14.03 0.42 18.29
CA TRP A 281 14.32 0.67 16.88
C TRP A 281 14.99 2.03 16.67
N ARG A 282 14.64 3.03 17.49
CA ARG A 282 15.27 4.36 17.50
C ARG A 282 16.75 4.25 17.82
N ALA A 283 17.13 3.42 18.79
CA ALA A 283 18.54 3.15 19.11
C ALA A 283 19.26 2.43 17.96
N LEU A 284 18.56 1.55 17.23
CA LEU A 284 19.09 0.84 16.06
C LEU A 284 19.04 1.66 14.76
N GLY A 285 18.46 2.87 14.77
CA GLY A 285 18.30 3.72 13.58
C GLY A 285 17.31 3.16 12.54
N VAL A 286 16.31 2.40 12.98
CA VAL A 286 15.31 1.73 12.13
C VAL A 286 13.93 2.36 12.34
N ALA A 287 13.15 2.47 11.27
CA ALA A 287 11.81 3.04 11.28
C ALA A 287 10.85 2.23 10.39
N ARG A 288 9.55 2.37 10.66
CA ARG A 288 8.46 1.95 9.77
C ARG A 288 7.88 3.19 9.08
N VAL A 289 7.51 3.06 7.81
CA VAL A 289 6.81 4.12 7.05
C VAL A 289 5.42 3.64 6.66
N GLU A 290 4.41 4.39 7.07
CA GLU A 290 3.00 4.21 6.76
C GLU A 290 2.47 5.44 6.00
N ALA A 291 1.43 5.29 5.19
CA ALA A 291 0.84 6.39 4.43
C ALA A 291 -0.68 6.28 4.35
N ASN A 292 -1.35 7.44 4.34
CA ASN A 292 -2.75 7.56 3.95
C ASN A 292 -2.80 7.62 2.42
N VAL A 293 -3.39 6.63 1.77
CA VAL A 293 -3.51 6.62 0.31
C VAL A 293 -4.98 6.78 -0.08
N ALA A 294 -5.28 7.78 -0.93
CA ALA A 294 -6.60 8.00 -1.47
C ALA A 294 -7.03 6.84 -2.39
N GLY A 295 -8.31 6.46 -2.29
CA GLY A 295 -8.90 5.38 -3.09
C GLY A 295 -8.96 4.02 -2.39
N TYR A 296 -8.08 3.76 -1.42
CA TYR A 296 -8.06 2.50 -0.66
C TYR A 296 -8.84 2.64 0.66
N ALA A 297 -10.17 2.75 0.61
CA ALA A 297 -11.00 2.91 1.81
C ALA A 297 -11.48 1.54 2.36
N GLY A 298 -11.39 1.32 3.68
CA GLY A 298 -12.05 0.20 4.37
C GLY A 298 -11.12 -0.81 5.06
N ALA A 299 -11.59 -2.05 5.23
CA ALA A 299 -10.99 -3.07 6.11
C ALA A 299 -9.53 -3.47 5.75
N ARG A 300 -9.05 -3.16 4.54
CA ARG A 300 -7.66 -3.40 4.11
C ARG A 300 -6.75 -2.18 4.16
N GLN A 301 -7.24 -1.04 4.62
CA GLN A 301 -6.43 0.17 4.71
C GLN A 301 -5.23 -0.01 5.65
N GLY A 302 -5.33 -0.86 6.68
CA GLY A 302 -4.19 -1.25 7.51
C GLY A 302 -3.15 -2.14 6.80
N GLU A 303 -3.53 -2.88 5.75
CA GLU A 303 -2.61 -3.71 4.96
C GLU A 303 -1.91 -2.90 3.86
N SER A 304 -2.66 -2.02 3.19
CA SER A 304 -2.19 -1.18 2.08
C SER A 304 -1.50 0.12 2.51
N ALA A 305 -1.63 0.51 3.78
CA ALA A 305 -0.99 1.71 4.32
C ALA A 305 0.51 1.56 4.55
N THR A 306 1.04 0.35 4.69
CA THR A 306 2.45 0.17 5.06
C THR A 306 3.33 0.28 3.81
N LEU A 307 3.96 1.44 3.62
CA LEU A 307 4.90 1.64 2.52
C LEU A 307 6.20 0.88 2.80
N LEU A 308 6.86 1.10 3.93
CA LEU A 308 8.09 0.37 4.31
C LEU A 308 7.89 -0.25 5.69
N PRO A 309 7.82 -1.59 5.82
CA PRO A 309 7.57 -2.23 7.11
C PRO A 309 8.71 -2.02 8.11
N VAL A 310 9.95 -2.05 7.61
CA VAL A 310 11.20 -1.89 8.36
C VAL A 310 12.26 -1.31 7.42
N ALA A 311 12.77 -0.12 7.70
CA ALA A 311 13.84 0.49 6.92
C ALA A 311 14.77 1.32 7.80
N PRO A 312 16.06 1.45 7.44
CA PRO A 312 16.94 2.42 8.08
C PRO A 312 16.33 3.83 7.95
N ARG A 313 16.44 4.64 9.01
CA ARG A 313 15.85 5.98 9.06
C ARG A 313 16.20 6.84 7.85
N ARG A 314 17.44 6.78 7.37
CA ARG A 314 17.87 7.51 6.16
C ARG A 314 17.06 7.13 4.91
N ARG A 315 16.75 5.84 4.72
CA ARG A 315 15.94 5.35 3.59
C ARG A 315 14.47 5.70 3.76
N ALA A 316 13.96 5.69 5.00
CA ALA A 316 12.60 6.12 5.29
C ALA A 316 12.38 7.58 4.89
N PHE A 317 13.25 8.50 5.33
CA PHE A 317 13.15 9.91 4.96
C PHE A 317 13.49 10.16 3.48
N ALA A 318 14.37 9.37 2.86
CA ALA A 318 14.59 9.43 1.41
C ALA A 318 13.30 9.07 0.63
N LEU A 319 12.50 8.11 1.11
CA LEU A 319 11.21 7.80 0.50
C LEU A 319 10.22 8.96 0.70
N VAL A 320 10.19 9.58 1.89
CA VAL A 320 9.33 10.75 2.13
C VAL A 320 9.66 11.87 1.16
N ASN A 321 10.95 12.17 0.96
CA ASN A 321 11.38 13.20 0.01
C ASN A 321 11.04 12.83 -1.44
N GLU A 322 11.05 11.54 -1.81
CA GLU A 322 10.62 11.11 -3.15
C GLU A 322 9.10 11.26 -3.35
N LEU A 323 8.31 11.04 -2.29
CA LEU A 323 6.85 11.22 -2.32
C LEU A 323 6.45 12.71 -2.32
N PHE A 324 7.27 13.55 -1.69
CA PHE A 324 7.09 15.00 -1.59
C PHE A 324 8.37 15.75 -2.01
N PRO A 325 8.74 15.74 -3.31
CA PRO A 325 10.02 16.28 -3.80
C PRO A 325 10.16 17.80 -3.64
N GLU A 326 9.02 18.47 -3.50
CA GLU A 326 8.90 19.92 -3.33
C GLU A 326 9.26 20.35 -1.89
N SER A 327 9.46 19.42 -0.96
CA SER A 327 9.70 19.76 0.45
C SER A 327 10.51 18.70 1.19
N GLU A 328 11.69 19.09 1.67
CA GLU A 328 12.53 18.21 2.47
C GLU A 328 12.03 18.20 3.93
N ALA A 329 11.24 17.19 4.28
CA ALA A 329 10.62 17.07 5.60
C ALA A 329 11.62 17.12 6.77
N ALA A 330 12.90 16.79 6.52
CA ALA A 330 13.97 16.82 7.51
C ALA A 330 14.41 18.24 7.94
N TYR A 331 14.11 19.27 7.14
CA TYR A 331 14.57 20.65 7.39
C TYR A 331 13.48 21.56 7.97
N VAL A 332 12.26 21.04 8.16
CA VAL A 332 11.18 21.81 8.78
C VAL A 332 11.56 22.14 10.24
N PRO A 333 11.65 23.43 10.63
CA PRO A 333 12.03 23.80 11.98
C PRO A 333 10.95 23.34 12.98
N LEU A 334 11.36 22.47 13.90
CA LEU A 334 10.48 21.86 14.88
C LEU A 334 10.50 22.64 16.21
N VAL A 335 9.34 23.10 16.65
CA VAL A 335 9.15 23.75 17.95
C VAL A 335 8.79 22.70 19.01
N PRO A 336 9.63 22.48 20.03
CA PRO A 336 9.33 21.55 21.11
C PRO A 336 8.20 22.09 22.00
N ASN A 337 7.45 21.17 22.61
CA ASN A 337 6.45 21.49 23.61
C ASN A 337 6.99 21.16 25.01
N GLN A 338 6.72 22.04 25.97
CA GLN A 338 6.99 21.81 27.40
C GLN A 338 5.88 20.96 28.04
N SER A 339 5.66 19.74 27.54
CA SER A 339 4.64 18.80 28.05
C SER A 339 5.31 17.54 28.60
N PRO A 340 4.69 16.78 29.54
CA PRO A 340 5.25 15.53 30.04
C PRO A 340 5.56 14.51 28.94
N VAL A 341 4.81 14.56 27.84
CA VAL A 341 5.09 13.77 26.64
C VAL A 341 5.80 14.65 25.62
N PRO A 342 7.02 14.30 25.19
CA PRO A 342 7.74 15.08 24.20
C PRO A 342 6.93 15.13 22.90
N SER A 343 6.61 16.35 22.49
CA SER A 343 5.99 16.63 21.20
C SER A 343 6.66 17.83 20.55
N MET A 344 6.87 17.73 19.25
CA MET A 344 7.52 18.74 18.43
C MET A 344 6.64 18.99 17.21
N VAL A 345 6.50 20.24 16.80
CA VAL A 345 5.64 20.62 15.66
C VAL A 345 6.38 21.66 14.84
N GLY A 346 6.40 21.46 13.55
CA GLY A 346 6.94 22.40 12.58
C GLY A 346 5.93 22.61 11.48
N VAL A 347 5.78 23.86 11.06
CA VAL A 347 4.92 24.24 9.95
C VAL A 347 5.75 25.02 8.98
N ASP A 348 5.79 24.55 7.75
CA ASP A 348 6.37 25.21 6.60
C ASP A 348 5.26 25.55 5.59
N GLU A 349 5.57 26.30 4.54
CA GLU A 349 4.59 26.67 3.50
C GLU A 349 3.99 25.45 2.80
N ARG A 350 4.73 24.33 2.80
CA ARG A 350 4.38 23.10 2.06
C ARG A 350 4.03 21.92 2.97
N LEU A 351 4.61 21.84 4.17
CA LEU A 351 4.47 20.68 5.06
C LEU A 351 4.06 21.10 6.47
N PHE A 352 3.15 20.32 7.03
CA PHE A 352 2.92 20.21 8.46
C PHE A 352 3.63 18.95 8.97
N VAL A 353 4.55 19.11 9.93
CA VAL A 353 5.26 18.00 10.56
C VAL A 353 4.97 18.02 12.05
N SER A 354 4.44 16.93 12.59
CA SER A 354 4.31 16.73 14.02
C SER A 354 5.08 15.49 14.44
N THR A 355 5.76 15.56 15.57
CA THR A 355 6.45 14.43 16.18
C THR A 355 5.94 14.26 17.61
N ARG A 356 5.55 13.04 18.00
CA ARG A 356 5.00 12.74 19.32
C ARG A 356 5.45 11.40 19.87
N GLY A 357 5.59 11.33 21.19
CA GLY A 357 5.68 10.09 21.95
C GLY A 357 7.04 9.81 22.60
N LEU A 358 7.00 9.09 23.72
CA LEU A 358 8.18 8.75 24.52
C LEU A 358 8.78 7.39 24.12
N PHE A 359 7.97 6.32 24.23
CA PHE A 359 8.35 4.95 23.88
C PHE A 359 8.28 4.65 22.38
N CYS A 360 7.48 5.43 21.65
CA CYS A 360 7.39 5.36 20.21
C CYS A 360 7.34 6.77 19.68
N LEU A 361 8.40 7.15 18.97
CA LEU A 361 8.45 8.42 18.30
C LEU A 361 7.68 8.26 16.99
N VAL A 362 6.58 8.99 16.87
CA VAL A 362 5.74 9.01 15.68
C VAL A 362 5.89 10.37 15.03
N THR A 363 6.44 10.42 13.83
CA THR A 363 6.55 11.62 13.01
C THR A 363 5.50 11.55 11.90
N GLU A 364 4.55 12.47 11.93
CA GLU A 364 3.46 12.60 10.94
C GLU A 364 3.76 13.80 10.06
N ILE A 365 3.67 13.59 8.74
CA ILE A 365 4.06 14.54 7.71
C ILE A 365 2.87 14.68 6.77
N VAL A 366 2.31 15.87 6.70
CA VAL A 366 1.11 16.17 5.93
C VAL A 366 1.38 17.37 5.02
N PRO A 367 1.26 17.24 3.69
CA PRO A 367 1.30 18.38 2.80
C PRO A 367 0.15 19.34 3.11
N VAL A 368 0.46 20.63 3.23
CA VAL A 368 -0.53 21.67 3.60
C VAL A 368 -1.65 21.76 2.55
N GLU A 369 -1.35 21.47 1.29
CA GLU A 369 -2.33 21.38 0.19
C GLU A 369 -3.38 20.26 0.40
N ARG A 370 -3.04 19.19 1.16
CA ARG A 370 -3.87 17.99 1.38
C ARG A 370 -4.58 17.97 2.73
N VAL A 371 -4.42 19.01 3.53
CA VAL A 371 -5.13 19.19 4.80
C VAL A 371 -6.61 19.40 4.53
N GLN A 372 -7.51 18.59 5.11
CA GLN A 372 -8.95 18.74 4.87
C GLN A 372 -9.57 19.78 5.79
N ALA A 373 -9.27 19.70 7.08
CA ALA A 373 -9.71 20.65 8.09
C ALA A 373 -8.66 20.80 9.18
N VAL A 374 -8.66 21.96 9.84
CA VAL A 374 -7.81 22.24 10.99
C VAL A 374 -8.71 22.64 12.15
N ARG A 375 -8.50 22.05 13.32
CA ARG A 375 -9.33 22.30 14.52
C ARG A 375 -8.46 22.64 15.71
N LEU A 376 -8.95 23.57 16.54
CA LEU A 376 -8.45 23.78 17.88
C LEU A 376 -9.33 22.99 18.86
N VAL A 377 -8.72 22.05 19.57
CA VAL A 377 -9.41 21.18 20.52
C VAL A 377 -8.92 21.50 21.93
N ALA A 378 -9.85 21.95 22.77
CA ALA A 378 -9.65 22.13 24.20
C ALA A 378 -10.45 21.08 24.98
N GLY A 379 -9.78 19.99 25.38
CA GLY A 379 -10.34 18.99 26.28
C GLY A 379 -10.57 19.51 27.73
N PRO A 380 -11.10 18.66 28.63
CA PRO A 380 -11.40 19.07 30.01
C PRO A 380 -10.17 19.57 30.78
N LEU A 381 -9.05 18.83 30.71
CA LEU A 381 -7.77 19.21 31.31
C LEU A 381 -7.12 20.41 30.62
N ALA A 382 -7.42 20.62 29.33
CA ALA A 382 -6.96 21.75 28.56
C ALA A 382 -7.57 23.07 29.05
N ARG A 383 -8.83 23.04 29.53
CA ARG A 383 -9.47 24.21 30.18
C ARG A 383 -8.80 24.61 31.49
N LEU A 384 -8.29 23.64 32.24
CA LEU A 384 -7.59 23.88 33.52
C LEU A 384 -6.13 24.30 33.32
N THR A 385 -5.45 23.75 32.30
CA THR A 385 -4.02 24.00 32.05
C THR A 385 -3.76 25.15 31.07
N GLY A 386 -4.79 25.72 30.45
CA GLY A 386 -4.65 26.76 29.41
C GLY A 386 -4.00 26.27 28.10
N ARG A 387 -3.89 24.94 27.92
CA ARG A 387 -3.21 24.32 26.78
C ARG A 387 -4.20 23.71 25.81
N MET A 388 -3.99 23.87 24.51
CA MET A 388 -4.86 23.34 23.45
C MET A 388 -4.10 22.36 22.56
N ALA A 389 -4.86 21.55 21.82
CA ALA A 389 -4.33 20.74 20.73
C ALA A 389 -4.77 21.32 19.39
N VAL A 390 -3.85 21.38 18.42
CA VAL A 390 -4.20 21.64 17.01
C VAL A 390 -4.32 20.28 16.33
N ASP A 391 -5.51 19.97 15.83
CA ASP A 391 -5.80 18.75 15.09
C ASP A 391 -5.84 19.07 13.59
N VAL A 392 -5.12 18.27 12.80
CA VAL A 392 -5.04 18.42 11.35
C VAL A 392 -5.71 17.20 10.74
N ASP A 393 -6.95 17.39 10.31
CA ASP A 393 -7.76 16.34 9.70
C ASP A 393 -7.19 16.02 8.32
N THR A 394 -6.89 14.73 8.10
CA THR A 394 -6.50 14.17 6.81
C THR A 394 -7.52 13.12 6.39
N PRO A 395 -7.57 12.74 5.09
CA PRO A 395 -8.40 11.64 4.65
C PRO A 395 -8.18 10.39 5.51
N PRO A 396 -9.21 9.54 5.70
CA PRO A 396 -9.14 8.41 6.62
C PRO A 396 -7.91 7.56 6.33
N GLY A 397 -7.21 7.16 7.40
CA GLY A 397 -5.98 6.37 7.31
C GLY A 397 -5.20 6.33 8.63
N PRO A 398 -4.02 5.66 8.65
CA PRO A 398 -3.17 5.56 9.84
C PRO A 398 -2.59 6.88 10.36
N VAL A 399 -2.50 7.91 9.53
CA VAL A 399 -1.96 9.23 9.91
C VAL A 399 -3.08 10.08 10.50
N ARG A 400 -2.92 10.51 11.75
CA ARG A 400 -3.84 11.42 12.46
C ARG A 400 -3.00 12.53 13.10
N ALA A 401 -2.59 13.47 12.24
CA ALA A 401 -1.62 14.50 12.54
C ALA A 401 -2.12 15.44 13.64
N LYS A 402 -1.51 15.37 14.82
CA LYS A 402 -1.93 16.15 15.99
C LYS A 402 -0.77 16.85 16.69
N ALA A 403 -0.98 18.13 17.01
CA ALA A 403 -0.09 18.97 17.79
C ALA A 403 -0.68 19.20 19.20
N SER A 404 -0.42 18.28 20.13
CA SER A 404 -1.01 18.31 21.48
C SER A 404 -0.28 19.25 22.45
N GLY A 405 -1.03 19.80 23.42
CA GLY A 405 -0.51 20.40 24.66
C GLY A 405 0.17 21.76 24.49
N ARG A 406 -0.17 22.50 23.45
CA ARG A 406 0.38 23.81 23.09
C ARG A 406 -0.25 24.92 23.90
N GLU A 407 0.47 25.99 24.18
CA GLU A 407 -0.13 27.19 24.79
C GLU A 407 -1.19 27.77 23.84
N ALA A 408 -2.28 28.33 24.37
CA ALA A 408 -3.40 28.80 23.54
C ALA A 408 -2.97 29.79 22.44
N GLY A 409 -2.08 30.73 22.74
CA GLY A 409 -1.55 31.70 21.76
C GLY A 409 -0.63 31.07 20.71
N GLU A 410 0.19 30.09 21.10
CA GLU A 410 1.02 29.31 20.18
C GLU A 410 0.17 28.45 19.24
N ALA A 411 -0.83 27.75 19.80
CA ALA A 411 -1.77 26.92 19.06
C ALA A 411 -2.56 27.74 18.02
N ARG A 412 -2.99 28.95 18.40
CA ARG A 412 -3.68 29.88 17.50
C ARG A 412 -2.77 30.33 16.35
N ARG A 413 -1.53 30.73 16.64
CA ARG A 413 -0.53 31.09 15.62
C ARG A 413 -0.28 29.96 14.62
N PHE A 414 -0.16 28.72 15.09
CA PHE A 414 0.00 27.57 14.20
C PHE A 414 -1.23 27.33 13.33
N LEU A 415 -2.43 27.45 13.90
CA LEU A 415 -3.67 27.33 13.12
C LEU A 415 -3.76 28.41 12.05
N ASP A 416 -3.51 29.67 12.40
CA ASP A 416 -3.58 30.79 11.47
C ASP A 416 -2.54 30.65 10.35
N ALA A 417 -1.31 30.20 10.67
CA ALA A 417 -0.28 29.89 9.69
C ALA A 417 -0.70 28.76 8.74
N LEU A 418 -1.26 27.66 9.27
CA LEU A 418 -1.76 26.54 8.45
C LEU A 418 -2.89 26.94 7.51
N VAL A 419 -3.81 27.79 7.99
CA VAL A 419 -4.91 28.31 7.16
C VAL A 419 -4.36 29.19 6.04
N GLU A 420 -3.39 30.06 6.34
CA GLU A 420 -2.79 30.94 5.36
C GLU A 420 -1.97 30.17 4.31
N TYR A 421 -1.10 29.26 4.72
CA TYR A 421 -0.35 28.40 3.81
C TYR A 421 -1.27 27.51 2.99
N GLY A 422 -2.34 26.96 3.60
CA GLY A 422 -3.37 26.19 2.90
C GLY A 422 -4.11 27.00 1.85
N ARG A 423 -4.41 28.27 2.12
CA ARG A 423 -5.03 29.18 1.15
C ARG A 423 -4.12 29.43 -0.04
N ARG A 424 -2.82 29.69 0.20
CA ARG A 424 -1.82 29.91 -0.88
C ARG A 424 -1.58 28.66 -1.73
N ALA A 425 -1.51 27.49 -1.09
CA ALA A 425 -1.30 26.23 -1.77
C ALA A 425 -2.50 25.79 -2.65
N ARG A 426 -3.72 26.21 -2.31
CA ARG A 426 -4.95 25.90 -3.08
C ARG A 426 -5.24 26.86 -4.25
N VAL A 427 -4.42 27.88 -4.47
CA VAL A 427 -4.59 28.82 -5.60
C VAL A 427 -4.42 28.03 -6.93
N PRO A 428 -5.24 28.26 -7.98
CA PRO A 428 -5.60 27.30 -9.04
C PRO A 428 -4.50 26.92 -10.06
N SER A 429 -3.26 26.76 -9.64
CA SER A 429 -2.16 26.32 -10.51
C SER A 429 -2.06 24.80 -10.65
N ALA A 430 -2.73 24.04 -9.78
CA ALA A 430 -2.76 22.58 -9.85
C ALA A 430 -3.97 22.08 -10.65
N GLY A 431 -3.82 22.05 -11.98
CA GLY A 431 -4.64 21.15 -12.80
C GLY A 431 -4.46 19.69 -12.35
N THR A 432 -5.32 18.78 -12.82
CA THR A 432 -5.19 17.33 -12.57
C THR A 432 -3.74 16.89 -12.70
N GLU A 433 -3.10 16.50 -11.60
CA GLU A 433 -1.68 16.17 -11.60
C GLU A 433 -1.41 15.01 -12.56
N ARG A 434 -0.92 15.33 -13.77
CA ARG A 434 -0.44 14.34 -14.74
C ARG A 434 0.96 13.89 -14.37
N TRP A 435 1.02 13.19 -13.25
CA TRP A 435 2.23 12.65 -12.65
C TRP A 435 3.03 11.76 -13.64
N ALA A 436 2.34 11.04 -14.54
CA ALA A 436 2.96 10.26 -15.62
C ALA A 436 3.83 11.12 -16.57
N THR A 437 3.51 12.40 -16.74
CA THR A 437 4.23 13.32 -17.63
C THR A 437 5.40 14.03 -16.93
N ARG A 438 5.49 13.96 -15.60
CA ARG A 438 6.50 14.70 -14.82
C ARG A 438 7.85 13.96 -14.78
N SER A 439 7.84 12.62 -14.79
CA SER A 439 9.06 11.80 -14.76
C SER A 439 9.96 11.92 -15.99
N THR A 440 9.42 12.38 -17.13
CA THR A 440 10.19 12.63 -18.35
C THR A 440 10.91 13.98 -18.36
N LEU A 441 10.52 14.93 -17.51
CA LEU A 441 11.06 16.29 -17.51
C LEU A 441 12.23 16.49 -16.52
N THR A 442 12.29 15.74 -15.42
CA THR A 442 13.26 16.00 -14.33
C THR A 442 14.68 15.46 -14.57
N ARG A 443 14.98 14.89 -15.74
CA ARG A 443 16.36 14.42 -16.05
C ARG A 443 16.83 14.93 -17.41
N ARG A 444 17.25 16.21 -17.46
CA ARG A 444 18.10 16.71 -18.55
C ARG A 444 19.44 15.95 -18.53
N PRO A 445 19.87 15.31 -19.63
CA PRO A 445 21.24 14.81 -19.74
C PRO A 445 22.18 15.99 -19.94
N GLY A 446 23.14 16.17 -19.03
CA GLY A 446 24.34 16.99 -19.31
C GLY A 446 24.42 18.33 -18.58
N THR A 447 24.79 18.28 -17.30
CA THR A 447 25.71 19.26 -16.69
C THR A 447 26.61 18.50 -15.71
N ALA A 448 27.57 17.76 -16.26
CA ALA A 448 28.73 17.33 -15.49
C ALA A 448 29.70 18.51 -15.43
N GLY A 449 30.02 18.98 -14.22
CA GLY A 449 31.09 19.96 -14.02
C GLY A 449 32.45 19.41 -14.46
N PRO A 450 33.43 20.28 -14.78
CA PRO A 450 34.71 19.86 -15.33
C PRO A 450 35.55 19.21 -14.23
N GLY A 451 35.67 17.88 -14.26
CA GLY A 451 36.71 17.14 -13.55
C GLY A 451 38.01 17.11 -14.36
N PRO A 452 39.17 17.05 -13.70
CA PRO A 452 40.48 17.18 -14.34
C PRO A 452 40.81 15.92 -15.14
N ASP A 453 41.80 16.04 -16.01
CA ASP A 453 42.36 14.99 -16.88
C ASP A 453 41.71 14.90 -18.28
N ARG A 454 42.12 15.84 -19.14
CA ARG A 454 42.30 15.56 -20.57
C ARG A 454 43.80 15.51 -20.88
N PRO A 455 44.32 14.41 -21.45
CA PRO A 455 45.65 14.42 -22.01
C PRO A 455 45.68 15.25 -23.29
N GLU A 456 46.80 15.91 -23.49
CA GLU A 456 47.15 16.77 -24.62
C GLU A 456 46.86 16.09 -25.97
N SER A 457 46.18 16.82 -26.86
CA SER A 457 46.29 16.60 -28.31
C SER A 457 46.78 17.89 -28.95
N ARG A 458 47.90 17.77 -29.66
CA ARG A 458 48.66 18.83 -30.32
C ARG A 458 47.87 19.51 -31.45
N PRO A 459 48.24 20.75 -31.82
CA PRO A 459 47.46 21.62 -32.67
C PRO A 459 47.69 21.31 -34.16
N GLY A 460 46.60 21.31 -34.92
CA GLY A 460 46.67 21.20 -36.37
C GLY A 460 45.29 20.92 -36.96
N GLU A 461 44.66 21.97 -37.47
CA GLU A 461 43.97 22.00 -38.76
C GLU A 461 42.67 22.81 -38.71
N SER A 462 42.77 23.95 -39.38
CA SER A 462 41.73 24.90 -39.68
C SER A 462 40.59 24.28 -40.52
N ARG A 463 39.33 24.52 -40.15
CA ARG A 463 38.30 24.87 -41.16
C ARG A 463 37.08 25.57 -40.56
N ARG A 464 36.64 26.57 -41.33
CA ARG A 464 35.71 27.68 -41.08
C ARG A 464 34.25 27.27 -40.81
N PRO A 465 33.42 28.17 -40.24
CA PRO A 465 31.98 27.96 -40.06
C PRO A 465 31.22 28.24 -41.37
N ARG A 466 30.12 27.52 -41.62
CA ARG A 466 29.10 27.92 -42.59
C ARG A 466 27.83 28.39 -41.87
N PHE A 467 27.37 29.54 -42.34
CA PHE A 467 26.16 30.26 -41.98
C PHE A 467 24.88 29.54 -42.42
N ALA A 468 23.83 29.77 -41.62
CA ALA A 468 22.43 30.08 -41.93
C ALA A 468 21.70 29.38 -43.10
N GLU A 469 20.48 28.92 -42.81
CA GLU A 469 19.30 29.37 -43.56
C GLU A 469 18.01 29.23 -42.74
N ALA A 470 17.21 30.30 -42.78
CA ALA A 470 15.88 30.42 -42.22
C ALA A 470 14.85 30.05 -43.31
N GLY A 471 13.70 29.50 -42.91
CA GLY A 471 12.56 29.29 -43.79
C GLY A 471 11.26 29.40 -42.98
N ALA A 472 10.46 30.40 -43.35
CA ALA A 472 9.19 30.80 -42.75
C ALA A 472 7.97 30.17 -43.45
N GLY A 473 6.79 30.30 -42.84
CA GLY A 473 5.46 29.98 -43.40
C GLY A 473 4.78 28.84 -42.61
N ASP A 474 3.53 28.87 -42.18
CA ASP A 474 2.41 29.76 -42.52
C ASP A 474 1.35 29.75 -41.40
N ARG A 475 0.54 30.83 -41.39
CA ARG A 475 -0.68 31.03 -40.59
C ARG A 475 -1.88 30.40 -41.29
N GLU A 476 -2.81 29.83 -40.53
CA GLU A 476 -4.28 29.87 -40.78
C GLU A 476 -5.00 29.30 -39.54
N ARG A 477 -5.64 30.14 -38.70
CA ARG A 477 -7.06 30.53 -38.66
C ARG A 477 -8.07 29.37 -38.56
N GLY A 478 -8.87 29.38 -37.49
CA GLY A 478 -10.13 28.64 -37.43
C GLY A 478 -10.66 28.39 -36.02
N GLY A 479 -11.21 29.42 -35.37
CA GLY A 479 -12.24 29.28 -34.34
C GLY A 479 -13.57 29.80 -34.90
N PRO A 480 -14.70 29.25 -34.44
CA PRO A 480 -15.60 29.99 -33.51
C PRO A 480 -16.10 29.04 -32.39
N GLU A 481 -16.83 29.35 -31.33
CA GLU A 481 -17.30 30.51 -30.53
C GLU A 481 -18.21 29.86 -29.41
N PRO A 482 -18.51 30.49 -28.25
CA PRO A 482 -18.83 29.77 -27.02
C PRO A 482 -20.34 29.60 -26.74
N GLU A 483 -20.69 28.53 -26.01
CA GLU A 483 -22.00 28.43 -25.35
C GLU A 483 -21.96 29.08 -23.96
N LYS A 484 -22.97 29.95 -23.73
CA LYS A 484 -23.27 30.65 -22.48
C LYS A 484 -24.18 29.80 -21.57
N PRO A 485 -24.32 30.17 -20.28
CA PRO A 485 -24.71 29.28 -19.20
C PRO A 485 -26.22 29.20 -18.97
N GLU A 486 -26.71 28.03 -18.57
CA GLU A 486 -28.03 27.91 -17.95
C GLU A 486 -27.94 28.07 -16.42
N SER A 487 -28.85 28.92 -15.96
CA SER A 487 -29.17 29.30 -14.60
C SER A 487 -30.05 28.29 -13.89
N GLY A 488 -29.93 28.24 -12.56
CA GLY A 488 -31.09 28.06 -11.67
C GLY A 488 -31.18 26.71 -10.95
N GLY A 489 -30.96 26.74 -9.64
CA GLY A 489 -31.17 25.58 -8.78
C GLY A 489 -30.67 25.77 -7.36
N THR A 490 -31.13 26.83 -6.68
CA THR A 490 -31.03 26.98 -5.22
C THR A 490 -31.76 25.83 -4.54
N GLY A 491 -31.02 24.83 -4.09
CA GLY A 491 -31.47 23.78 -3.19
C GLY A 491 -30.75 23.91 -1.85
N VAL A 492 -31.39 24.60 -0.91
CA VAL A 492 -31.07 24.52 0.52
C VAL A 492 -31.24 23.05 0.93
N SER A 493 -30.16 22.42 1.38
CA SER A 493 -30.23 21.09 1.98
C SER A 493 -29.62 21.17 3.38
N ASP A 494 -30.51 20.94 4.33
CA ASP A 494 -30.28 20.89 5.76
C ASP A 494 -29.15 19.93 6.16
N ALA A 495 -28.36 20.39 7.11
CA ALA A 495 -27.38 19.61 7.83
C ALA A 495 -28.04 18.43 8.58
N PRO A 496 -27.48 17.21 8.55
CA PRO A 496 -27.71 16.25 9.60
C PRO A 496 -26.65 16.43 10.68
N ALA A 497 -27.17 16.65 11.89
CA ALA A 497 -26.45 16.70 13.13
C ALA A 497 -25.63 15.41 13.41
N GLY A 498 -24.49 15.60 14.07
CA GLY A 498 -24.17 14.79 15.25
C GLY A 498 -23.70 13.36 15.05
N GLY A 499 -22.61 13.15 14.31
CA GLY A 499 -21.80 11.93 14.46
C GLY A 499 -20.66 12.15 15.44
N ARG A 500 -20.85 11.87 16.74
CA ARG A 500 -19.75 11.75 17.70
C ARG A 500 -18.84 10.62 17.25
N ALA A 501 -17.73 10.95 16.58
CA ALA A 501 -16.62 10.04 16.40
C ALA A 501 -16.16 9.61 17.80
N LYS A 502 -16.40 8.35 18.13
CA LYS A 502 -15.95 7.72 19.38
C LYS A 502 -14.43 7.75 19.35
N ASP A 503 -13.86 8.67 20.12
CA ASP A 503 -12.43 8.82 20.38
C ASP A 503 -11.96 7.59 21.18
N ARG A 504 -11.90 6.42 20.53
CA ARG A 504 -11.13 5.29 21.04
C ARG A 504 -9.69 5.73 20.95
N GLY A 505 -9.05 5.87 22.11
CA GLY A 505 -7.62 6.05 22.23
C GLY A 505 -6.91 4.87 21.56
N ASP A 506 -6.68 4.98 20.26
CA ASP A 506 -5.70 4.17 19.55
C ASP A 506 -4.34 4.71 19.97
N THR A 507 -3.77 4.10 21.00
CA THR A 507 -2.33 4.05 21.09
C THR A 507 -1.81 3.49 19.77
N PRO A 508 -1.01 4.26 19.01
CA PRO A 508 -0.46 3.75 17.78
C PRO A 508 0.28 2.44 18.05
N GLY A 509 0.03 1.41 17.23
CA GLY A 509 0.61 0.08 17.40
C GLY A 509 2.14 0.09 17.47
N CYS A 510 2.63 0.17 18.69
CA CYS A 510 3.95 -0.20 19.18
C CYS A 510 3.91 -1.67 19.59
#